data_AF-A0A0D2C339-F1
#
_entry.id   AF-A0A0D2C339-F1
#
_cell.length_a   1.000
_cell.length_b   1.000
_cell.length_c   1.000
_cell.angle_alpha   90.00
_cell.angle_beta   90.00
_cell.angle_gamma   90.00
#
_symmetry.space_group_name_H-M   'P 1'
#
loop_
_entity.id
_entity.type
_entity.pdbx_description
1 polymer ?
#
loop_
_entity_poly.entity_id
_entity_poly.type
_entity_poly.pdbx_seq_one_letter_code
_entity_poly.pdbx_strand_id
1 'polypeptide(L)'
;MDQQYSKLLKTAHAIIKGYELWDIDAIMAPRASNCTYYTLPTSLNRPKMNNEEYRQYYTGMVMPYLKDFRVTIFDTCVDAKTNQVVLYAKSNAETVVGAYEAEQTVMLKMTEDGEKVWEVKEFFDSAQIQSVFVELAKYIENGGKPINETT
;
A
#
# COMPACT_ATOMS: atom_id res chain seq x y z
N MET A 1 23.08 16.52 4.73
CA MET A 1 22.46 15.53 3.82
C MET A 1 22.12 14.25 4.57
N ASP A 2 23.05 13.68 5.33
CA ASP A 2 22.88 12.39 6.02
C ASP A 2 21.69 12.29 6.99
N GLN A 3 21.42 13.35 7.78
CA GLN A 3 20.31 13.32 8.74
C GLN A 3 18.93 13.34 8.06
N GLN A 4 18.75 14.18 7.04
CA GLN A 4 17.49 14.25 6.28
C GLN A 4 17.26 12.98 5.48
N TYR A 5 18.30 12.47 4.82
CA TYR A 5 18.27 11.19 4.13
C TYR A 5 17.80 10.05 5.06
N SER A 6 18.39 9.96 6.27
CA SER A 6 18.01 8.97 7.28
C SER A 6 16.55 9.12 7.73
N LYS A 7 16.06 10.35 7.92
CA LYS A 7 14.64 10.59 8.28
C LYS A 7 13.69 10.11 7.18
N LEU A 8 13.94 10.46 5.93
CA LEU A 8 13.08 10.09 4.80
C LEU A 8 12.95 8.57 4.68
N LEU A 9 14.06 7.83 4.78
CA LEU A 9 14.04 6.37 4.77
C LEU A 9 13.29 5.80 5.97
N LYS A 10 13.51 6.34 7.17
CA LYS A 10 12.80 5.90 8.38
C LYS A 10 11.29 6.03 8.22
N THR A 11 10.81 7.16 7.69
CA THR A 11 9.39 7.41 7.45
C THR A 11 8.83 6.49 6.37
N ALA A 12 9.58 6.26 5.28
CA ALA A 12 9.18 5.33 4.22
C ALA A 12 9.05 3.88 4.73
N HIS A 13 10.04 3.40 5.48
CA HIS A 13 10.00 2.06 6.07
C HIS A 13 8.90 1.92 7.14
N ALA A 14 8.50 3.00 7.82
CA ALA A 14 7.39 2.95 8.76
C ALA A 14 6.06 2.60 8.08
N ILE A 15 5.82 3.11 6.85
CA ILE A 15 4.65 2.71 6.04
C ILE A 15 4.72 1.21 5.71
N ILE A 16 5.86 0.74 5.20
CA ILE A 16 6.03 -0.67 4.83
C ILE A 16 5.83 -1.59 6.03
N LYS A 17 6.40 -1.23 7.18
CA LYS A 17 6.20 -1.97 8.43
C LYS A 17 4.73 -2.04 8.85
N GLY A 18 3.96 -0.97 8.63
CA GLY A 18 2.51 -0.99 8.85
C GLY A 18 1.81 -2.06 8.01
N TYR A 19 2.18 -2.18 6.73
CA TYR A 19 1.65 -3.22 5.86
C TYR A 19 2.08 -4.63 6.29
N GLU A 20 3.33 -4.84 6.69
CA GLU A 20 3.79 -6.17 7.14
C GLU A 20 3.14 -6.61 8.45
N LEU A 21 2.84 -5.66 9.35
CA LEU A 21 2.02 -5.90 10.55
C LEU A 21 0.56 -6.18 10.22
N TRP A 22 0.12 -5.81 9.01
CA TRP A 22 -1.27 -5.85 8.56
C TRP A 22 -2.21 -5.15 9.54
N ASP A 23 -1.80 -3.96 10.00
CA ASP A 23 -2.51 -3.15 11.00
C ASP A 23 -2.82 -1.76 10.42
N ILE A 24 -4.12 -1.41 10.37
CA ILE A 24 -4.55 -0.15 9.75
C ILE A 24 -4.02 1.09 10.49
N ASP A 25 -3.93 1.05 11.81
CA ASP A 25 -3.44 2.19 12.58
C ASP A 25 -1.93 2.37 12.37
N ALA A 26 -1.19 1.27 12.25
CA ALA A 26 0.22 1.29 11.89
C ALA A 26 0.46 1.78 10.45
N ILE A 27 -0.41 1.43 9.49
CA ILE A 27 -0.35 1.93 8.09
C ILE A 27 -0.63 3.43 8.05
N MET A 28 -1.57 3.92 8.86
CA MET A 28 -2.00 5.31 8.85
C MET A 28 -1.08 6.23 9.67
N ALA A 29 -0.41 5.72 10.70
CA ALA A 29 0.45 6.50 11.59
C ALA A 29 1.52 7.37 10.89
N PRO A 30 2.20 6.94 9.81
CA PRO A 30 3.22 7.75 9.14
C PRO A 30 2.64 8.81 8.20
N ARG A 31 1.32 8.81 7.96
CA ARG A 31 0.69 9.75 7.04
C ARG A 31 0.43 11.08 7.72
N ALA A 32 0.63 12.16 6.98
CA ALA A 32 0.17 13.49 7.35
C ALA A 32 -1.36 13.54 7.30
N SER A 33 -1.98 14.47 8.05
CA SER A 33 -3.44 14.61 8.09
C SER A 33 -4.06 14.88 6.71
N ASN A 34 -3.33 15.57 5.84
CA ASN A 34 -3.70 15.90 4.46
C ASN A 34 -3.22 14.88 3.41
N CYS A 35 -2.80 13.67 3.84
CA CYS A 35 -2.24 12.69 2.91
C CYS A 35 -3.26 12.27 1.84
N THR A 36 -2.80 12.21 0.59
CA THR A 36 -3.57 11.71 -0.55
C THR A 36 -2.87 10.49 -1.14
N TYR A 37 -3.67 9.45 -1.43
CA TYR A 37 -3.22 8.21 -2.04
C TYR A 37 -3.74 8.10 -3.48
N TYR A 38 -2.88 7.63 -4.39
CA TYR A 38 -3.19 7.42 -5.80
C TYR A 38 -2.83 5.99 -6.21
N THR A 39 -3.79 5.29 -6.80
CA THR A 39 -3.54 4.02 -7.48
C THR A 39 -3.15 4.26 -8.93
N LEU A 40 -2.07 3.63 -9.37
CA LEU A 40 -1.54 3.64 -10.73
C LEU A 40 -1.40 2.19 -11.25
N PRO A 41 -1.37 1.96 -12.58
CA PRO A 41 -1.43 2.94 -13.67
C PRO A 41 -2.78 3.67 -13.78
N THR A 42 -2.77 4.86 -14.38
CA THR A 42 -3.98 5.68 -14.58
C THR A 42 -5.05 5.00 -15.44
N SER A 43 -4.66 4.01 -16.25
CA SER A 43 -5.57 3.16 -17.02
C SER A 43 -6.55 2.36 -16.15
N LEU A 44 -6.27 2.19 -14.85
CA LEU A 44 -7.20 1.57 -13.90
C LEU A 44 -8.35 2.48 -13.47
N ASN A 45 -8.31 3.78 -13.82
CA ASN A 45 -9.33 4.77 -13.53
C ASN A 45 -9.81 4.76 -12.06
N ARG A 46 -8.88 4.57 -11.13
CA ARG A 46 -9.17 4.56 -9.70
C ARG A 46 -9.23 6.00 -9.16
N PRO A 47 -10.18 6.33 -8.29
CA PRO A 47 -10.21 7.64 -7.64
C PRO A 47 -8.99 7.79 -6.74
N LYS A 48 -8.50 9.02 -6.60
CA LYS A 48 -7.60 9.36 -5.50
C LYS A 48 -8.38 9.26 -4.18
N MET A 49 -7.70 8.90 -3.11
CA MET A 49 -8.29 8.75 -1.78
C MET A 49 -7.61 9.65 -0.77
N ASN A 50 -8.37 10.35 0.05
CA ASN A 50 -7.88 10.94 1.29
C ASN A 50 -7.67 9.86 2.36
N ASN A 51 -7.23 10.25 3.56
CA ASN A 51 -6.98 9.29 4.64
C ASN A 51 -8.21 8.52 5.11
N GLU A 52 -9.37 9.18 5.20
CA GLU A 52 -10.61 8.55 5.64
C GLU A 52 -11.10 7.53 4.60
N GLU A 53 -11.14 7.92 3.33
CA GLU A 53 -11.52 7.06 2.21
C GLU A 53 -10.57 5.86 2.09
N TYR A 54 -9.26 6.10 2.20
CA TYR A 54 -8.26 5.03 2.17
C TYR A 54 -8.46 4.05 3.32
N ARG A 55 -8.70 4.54 4.54
CA ARG A 55 -8.92 3.70 5.72
C ARG A 55 -10.16 2.82 5.53
N GLN A 56 -11.28 3.42 5.13
CA GLN A 56 -12.52 2.70 4.86
C GLN A 56 -12.35 1.63 3.77
N TYR A 57 -11.69 1.99 2.67
CA TYR A 57 -11.40 1.04 1.59
C TYR A 57 -10.56 -0.14 2.07
N TYR A 58 -9.45 0.12 2.78
CA TYR A 58 -8.57 -0.96 3.25
C TYR A 58 -9.27 -1.88 4.26
N THR A 59 -9.95 -1.32 5.26
CA THR A 59 -10.60 -2.14 6.30
C THR A 59 -11.84 -2.86 5.81
N GLY A 60 -12.55 -2.30 4.82
CA GLY A 60 -13.78 -2.90 4.29
C GLY A 60 -13.55 -3.90 3.16
N MET A 61 -12.59 -3.62 2.28
CA MET A 61 -12.47 -4.34 1.00
C MET A 61 -11.17 -5.11 0.82
N VAL A 62 -10.10 -4.78 1.55
CA VAL A 62 -8.77 -5.37 1.33
C VAL A 62 -8.39 -6.29 2.48
N MET A 63 -8.26 -5.74 3.69
CA MET A 63 -7.77 -6.47 4.86
C MET A 63 -8.60 -7.70 5.27
N PRO A 64 -9.94 -7.73 5.13
CA PRO A 64 -10.72 -8.92 5.48
C PRO A 64 -10.46 -10.15 4.60
N TYR A 65 -9.94 -9.96 3.39
CA TYR A 65 -9.82 -11.01 2.38
C TYR A 65 -8.38 -11.43 2.10
N LEU A 66 -7.42 -10.75 2.71
CA LEU A 66 -5.98 -10.99 2.60
C LEU A 66 -5.41 -11.28 3.99
N LYS A 67 -4.47 -12.22 4.08
CA LYS A 67 -3.67 -12.44 5.28
C LYS A 67 -2.20 -12.66 4.91
N ASP A 68 -1.34 -12.60 5.93
CA ASP A 68 0.10 -12.83 5.80
C ASP A 68 0.77 -11.93 4.75
N PHE A 69 0.35 -10.67 4.69
CA PHE A 69 0.92 -9.69 3.76
C PHE A 69 2.40 -9.44 4.07
N ARG A 70 3.25 -9.54 3.04
CA ARG A 70 4.69 -9.28 3.12
C ARG A 70 5.14 -8.40 1.97
N VAL A 71 6.18 -7.61 2.22
CA VAL A 71 6.80 -6.75 1.20
C VAL A 71 8.28 -7.08 1.12
N THR A 72 8.78 -7.31 -0.10
CA THR A 72 10.21 -7.40 -0.38
C THR A 72 10.62 -6.18 -1.18
N ILE A 73 11.50 -5.34 -0.62
CA ILE A 73 12.05 -4.17 -1.31
C ILE A 73 13.28 -4.60 -2.09
N PHE A 74 13.29 -4.33 -3.40
CA PHE A 74 14.41 -4.63 -4.30
C PHE A 74 15.33 -3.44 -4.51
N ASP A 75 14.77 -2.23 -4.59
CA ASP A 75 15.56 -1.02 -4.77
C ASP A 75 14.92 0.19 -4.07
N THR A 76 15.73 1.20 -3.77
CA THR A 76 15.33 2.42 -3.08
C THR A 76 16.06 3.62 -3.65
N CYS A 77 15.29 4.59 -4.16
CA CYS A 77 15.80 5.89 -4.57
C CYS A 77 15.34 6.98 -3.61
N VAL A 78 16.24 7.86 -3.18
CA VAL A 78 15.94 8.96 -2.26
C VAL A 78 16.33 10.28 -2.92
N ASP A 79 15.36 11.18 -3.07
CA ASP A 79 15.62 12.58 -3.41
C ASP A 79 15.40 13.46 -2.18
N ALA A 80 16.49 13.75 -1.48
CA ALA A 80 16.47 14.61 -0.31
C ALA A 80 16.18 16.09 -0.62
N LYS A 81 16.33 16.55 -1.87
CA LYS A 81 16.02 17.94 -2.24
C LYS A 81 14.52 18.18 -2.33
N THR A 82 13.76 17.15 -2.70
CA THR A 82 12.31 17.24 -2.88
C THR A 82 11.52 16.40 -1.87
N ASN A 83 12.20 15.83 -0.87
CA ASN A 83 11.63 14.97 0.18
C ASN A 83 10.88 13.76 -0.37
N GLN A 84 11.50 13.04 -1.30
CA GLN A 84 10.89 11.89 -1.96
C GLN A 84 11.66 10.60 -1.71
N VAL A 85 10.92 9.51 -1.57
CA VAL A 85 11.46 8.15 -1.59
C VAL A 85 10.64 7.33 -2.58
N VAL A 86 11.34 6.58 -3.42
CA VAL A 86 10.75 5.61 -4.33
C VAL A 86 11.27 4.23 -3.95
N LEU A 87 10.34 3.28 -3.76
CA LEU A 87 10.63 1.89 -3.44
C LEU A 87 10.17 1.02 -4.60
N TYR A 88 11.07 0.24 -5.18
CA TYR A 88 10.70 -0.86 -6.07
C TYR A 88 10.60 -2.13 -5.23
N ALA A 89 9.46 -2.82 -5.27
CA ALA A 89 9.14 -3.89 -4.35
C ALA A 89 8.22 -4.94 -4.97
N LYS A 90 8.11 -6.09 -4.29
CA LYS A 90 7.05 -7.09 -4.50
C LYS A 90 6.25 -7.25 -3.21
N SER A 91 4.92 -7.27 -3.31
CA SER A 91 4.04 -7.73 -2.24
C SER A 91 3.53 -9.15 -2.51
N ASN A 92 3.27 -9.88 -1.44
CA ASN A 92 2.59 -11.17 -1.48
C ASN A 92 1.64 -11.32 -0.28
N ALA A 93 0.57 -12.08 -0.46
CA ALA A 93 -0.40 -12.41 0.58
C ALA A 93 -1.20 -13.68 0.19
N GLU A 94 -1.87 -14.28 1.17
CA GLU A 94 -2.87 -15.32 0.90
C GLU A 94 -4.26 -14.68 0.75
N THR A 95 -5.06 -15.18 -0.21
CA THR A 95 -6.48 -14.83 -0.36
C THR A 95 -7.34 -16.09 -0.39
N VAL A 96 -8.66 -15.91 -0.22
CA VAL A 96 -9.66 -16.98 -0.36
C VAL A 96 -9.75 -17.58 -1.77
N VAL A 97 -9.22 -16.89 -2.79
CA VAL A 97 -9.22 -17.33 -4.19
C VAL A 97 -7.83 -17.71 -4.70
N GLY A 98 -6.82 -17.78 -3.82
CA GLY A 98 -5.45 -18.13 -4.16
C GLY A 98 -4.43 -17.09 -3.70
N ALA A 99 -3.16 -17.30 -4.04
CA ALA A 99 -2.09 -16.38 -3.67
C ALA A 99 -2.23 -15.04 -4.42
N TYR A 100 -2.04 -13.94 -3.69
CA TYR A 100 -1.86 -12.60 -4.25
C TYR A 100 -0.37 -12.31 -4.37
N GLU A 101 0.06 -11.82 -5.54
CA GLU A 101 1.41 -11.32 -5.77
C GLU A 101 1.37 -10.08 -6.65
N ALA A 102 2.07 -9.03 -6.27
CA ALA A 102 2.19 -7.82 -7.09
C ALA A 102 3.61 -7.26 -7.09
N GLU A 103 4.20 -7.14 -8.27
CA GLU A 103 5.33 -6.25 -8.50
C GLU A 103 4.84 -4.79 -8.48
N GLN A 104 5.54 -3.92 -7.77
CA GLN A 104 5.10 -2.54 -7.55
C GLN A 104 6.22 -1.53 -7.32
N THR A 105 5.90 -0.27 -7.61
CA THR A 105 6.68 0.90 -7.24
C THR A 105 5.84 1.81 -6.34
N VAL A 106 6.33 2.09 -5.14
CA VAL A 106 5.72 3.01 -4.19
C VAL A 106 6.51 4.31 -4.19
N MET A 107 5.87 5.41 -4.56
CA MET A 107 6.44 6.76 -4.58
C MET A 107 5.83 7.57 -3.45
N LEU A 108 6.68 8.04 -2.54
CA LEU A 108 6.30 8.76 -1.34
C LEU A 108 6.83 10.18 -1.41
N LYS A 109 5.98 11.16 -1.08
CA LYS A 109 6.42 12.52 -0.77
C LYS A 109 6.16 12.84 0.69
N MET A 110 7.20 13.33 1.34
CA MET A 110 7.19 13.64 2.75
C MET A 110 6.96 15.14 2.99
N THR A 111 6.50 15.46 4.19
CA THR A 111 6.44 16.83 4.72
C THR A 111 7.84 17.46 4.76
N GLU A 112 7.93 18.78 4.92
CA GLU A 112 9.21 19.50 4.89
C GLU A 112 10.21 18.96 5.92
N ASP A 113 9.72 18.58 7.11
CA ASP A 113 10.51 17.97 8.20
C ASP A 113 10.93 16.50 7.95
N GLY A 114 10.38 15.85 6.92
CA GLY A 114 10.62 14.46 6.57
C GLY A 114 9.92 13.43 7.47
N GLU A 115 9.03 13.84 8.37
CA GLU A 115 8.50 12.98 9.44
C GLU A 115 7.15 12.33 9.11
N LYS A 116 6.44 12.86 8.10
CA LYS A 116 5.15 12.33 7.63
C LYS A 116 5.09 12.28 6.11
N VAL A 117 4.23 11.42 5.57
CA VAL A 117 3.94 11.32 4.13
C VAL A 117 2.64 12.06 3.81
N TRP A 118 2.65 12.97 2.84
CA TRP A 118 1.45 13.68 2.38
C TRP A 118 0.98 13.25 0.98
N GLU A 119 1.81 12.54 0.21
CA GLU A 119 1.41 11.93 -1.06
C GLU A 119 1.98 10.52 -1.17
N VAL A 120 1.10 9.57 -1.48
CA VAL A 120 1.47 8.19 -1.84
C VAL A 120 0.97 7.92 -3.24
N LYS A 121 1.86 7.47 -4.13
CA LYS A 121 1.47 6.91 -5.42
C LYS A 121 1.98 5.48 -5.50
N GLU A 122 1.08 4.55 -5.74
CA GLU A 122 1.42 3.14 -5.86
C GLU A 122 1.12 2.68 -7.29
N PHE A 123 2.17 2.34 -8.01
CA PHE A 123 2.07 1.69 -9.31
C PHE A 123 2.29 0.20 -9.10
N PHE A 124 1.38 -0.64 -9.56
CA PHE A 124 1.55 -2.09 -9.52
C PHE A 124 1.32 -2.71 -10.89
N ASP A 125 1.90 -3.90 -11.11
CA ASP A 125 1.59 -4.71 -12.28
C ASP A 125 0.13 -5.17 -12.20
N SER A 126 -0.73 -4.42 -12.86
CA SER A 126 -2.16 -4.67 -12.86
C SER A 126 -2.54 -5.94 -13.63
N ALA A 127 -1.72 -6.39 -14.58
CA ALA A 127 -1.96 -7.62 -15.30
C ALA A 127 -1.70 -8.83 -14.40
N GLN A 128 -0.66 -8.79 -13.58
CA GLN A 128 -0.33 -9.85 -12.62
C GLN A 128 -1.46 -10.10 -11.62
N ILE A 129 -2.08 -9.04 -11.09
CA ILE A 129 -3.11 -9.16 -10.05
C ILE A 129 -4.54 -9.27 -10.60
N GLN A 130 -4.74 -9.12 -11.91
CA GLN A 130 -6.07 -8.98 -12.50
C GLN A 130 -6.97 -10.19 -12.21
N SER A 131 -6.43 -11.41 -12.37
CA SER A 131 -7.20 -12.64 -12.14
C SER A 131 -7.68 -12.74 -10.70
N VAL A 132 -6.77 -12.55 -9.74
CA VAL A 132 -7.07 -12.57 -8.30
C VAL A 132 -8.15 -11.55 -7.95
N PHE A 133 -8.07 -10.33 -8.49
CA PHE A 133 -9.09 -9.31 -8.23
C PHE A 133 -10.45 -9.63 -8.82
N VAL A 134 -10.51 -10.21 -10.03
CA VAL A 134 -11.78 -10.64 -10.64
C VAL A 134 -12.41 -11.79 -9.86
N GLU A 135 -11.61 -12.77 -9.46
CA GLU A 135 -12.10 -13.91 -8.69
C GLU A 135 -12.53 -13.50 -7.28
N LEU A 136 -11.78 -12.62 -6.63
CA LEU A 136 -12.14 -12.10 -5.32
C LEU A 136 -13.43 -11.28 -5.37
N ALA A 137 -13.60 -10.45 -6.40
CA ALA A 137 -14.86 -9.71 -6.60
C ALA A 137 -16.06 -10.65 -6.73
N LYS A 138 -15.95 -11.70 -7.56
CA LYS A 138 -16.99 -12.73 -7.69
C LYS A 138 -17.26 -13.46 -6.38
N TYR A 139 -16.21 -13.78 -5.62
CA TYR A 139 -16.34 -14.44 -4.33
C TYR A 139 -17.16 -13.58 -3.35
N ILE A 140 -16.85 -12.27 -3.28
CA ILE A 140 -17.57 -11.31 -2.44
C ILE A 140 -19.02 -11.13 -2.90
N GLU A 141 -19.26 -10.97 -4.20
CA GLU A 141 -20.61 -10.85 -4.77
C GLU A 141 -21.50 -12.06 -4.46
N ASN A 142 -20.90 -13.25 -4.31
CA ASN A 142 -21.59 -14.48 -3.95
C ASN A 142 -21.74 -14.70 -2.43
N GLY A 143 -21.48 -13.66 -1.61
CA GLY A 143 -21.61 -13.74 -0.15
C GLY A 143 -20.44 -14.46 0.53
N GLY A 144 -19.27 -14.49 -0.13
CA GLY A 144 -18.04 -15.04 0.41
C GLY A 144 -17.62 -14.33 1.70
N LYS A 145 -17.16 -15.12 2.68
CA LYS A 145 -16.75 -14.63 4.00
C LYS A 145 -15.29 -14.17 4.03
N PRO A 146 -14.90 -13.31 4.98
CA PRO A 146 -13.50 -12.99 5.26
C PRO A 146 -12.61 -14.24 5.39
N ILE A 147 -11.33 -14.13 5.05
CA ILE A 147 -10.39 -15.26 5.00
C ILE A 147 -10.19 -15.95 6.36
N ASN A 148 -10.41 -15.23 7.45
CA ASN A 148 -10.32 -15.79 8.80
C ASN A 148 -11.63 -16.48 9.26
N GLU A 149 -12.67 -16.44 8.43
CA GLU A 149 -13.98 -17.05 8.68
C GLU A 149 -14.28 -18.23 7.72
N THR A 150 -13.39 -18.51 6.77
CA THR A 150 -13.46 -19.69 5.91
C THR A 150 -12.92 -20.89 6.69
N THR A 151 -13.84 -21.61 7.35
CA THR A 151 -13.57 -22.89 8.04
C THR A 151 -13.77 -24.07 7.10
#